data_AF-A0A392M9I9-F1
#
_entry.id   AF-A0A392M9I9-F1
#
_cell.length_a   1.000
_cell.length_b   1.000
_cell.length_c   1.000
_cell.angle_alpha   90.00
_cell.angle_beta   90.00
_cell.angle_gamma   90.00
#
_symmetry.space_group_name_H-M   'P 1'
#
loop_
_entity.id
_entity.type
_entity.pdbx_description
1 polymer ?
#
loop_
_entity_poly.entity_id
_entity_poly.type
_entity_poly.pdbx_seq_one_letter_code
_entity_poly.pdbx_strand_id
1 'polypeptide(L)'
;HNATVLFRTTTPDHFENGEWFSGGYCNRTIPFKEGEIDMIDVDSIMRGIEVDEFEKAITSLGSEKRVNLKLLDTTFLSLLRPDGHPGPYRQFQPFAKDKNAKVQNDCLHWCLPGPIDSWNDIVMEMLVNG
;
A
#
# COMPACT_ATOMS: atom_id res chain seq x y z
N HIS A 1 -12.99 -13.23 -25.05
CA HIS A 1 -12.90 -12.25 -23.94
C HIS A 1 -11.53 -11.59 -24.01
N ASN A 2 -11.47 -10.26 -24.07
CA ASN A 2 -10.22 -9.53 -23.89
C ASN A 2 -10.16 -9.13 -22.40
N ALA A 3 -9.22 -9.70 -21.66
CA ALA A 3 -9.10 -9.45 -20.23
C ALA A 3 -8.00 -8.41 -19.97
N THR A 4 -8.30 -7.43 -19.12
CA THR A 4 -7.29 -6.53 -18.54
C THR A 4 -6.76 -7.15 -17.26
N VAL A 5 -5.44 -7.24 -17.15
CA VAL A 5 -4.72 -7.73 -15.96
C VAL A 5 -4.00 -6.54 -15.36
N LEU A 6 -4.24 -6.27 -14.08
CA LEU A 6 -3.53 -5.23 -13.33
C LEU A 6 -2.53 -5.90 -12.39
N PHE A 7 -1.27 -5.50 -12.47
CA PHE A 7 -0.24 -5.87 -11.51
C PHE A 7 -0.07 -4.72 -10.52
N ARG A 8 -0.42 -4.95 -9.25
CA ARG A 8 -0.34 -3.94 -8.19
C ARG A 8 1.02 -4.07 -7.48
N THR A 9 1.72 -2.95 -7.33
CA THR A 9 2.97 -2.88 -6.56
C THR A 9 2.74 -2.95 -5.04
N THR A 10 3.81 -3.24 -4.30
CA THR A 10 3.86 -3.28 -2.84
C THR A 10 3.42 -1.95 -2.22
N THR A 11 3.02 -2.01 -0.96
CA THR A 11 2.74 -0.82 -0.14
C THR A 11 3.55 -0.86 1.15
N PRO A 12 4.15 0.27 1.52
CA PRO A 12 4.96 0.35 2.74
C PRO A 12 4.09 0.22 3.98
N ASP A 13 4.68 -0.26 5.07
CA ASP A 13 4.16 -0.01 6.40
C ASP A 13 4.60 1.38 6.91
N HIS A 14 4.01 1.84 8.01
CA HIS A 14 4.36 3.12 8.63
C HIS A 14 4.65 2.97 10.12
N PHE A 15 5.41 1.93 10.51
CA PHE A 15 5.84 1.81 11.89
C PHE A 15 6.83 2.94 12.26
N GLU A 16 6.61 3.54 13.42
CA GLU A 16 7.52 4.50 14.03
C GLU A 16 7.95 4.06 15.41
N ASN A 17 9.15 4.51 15.83
CA ASN A 17 9.70 4.28 17.16
C ASN A 17 9.79 2.79 17.53
N GLY A 18 10.03 1.95 16.53
CA GLY A 18 10.03 0.50 16.62
C GLY A 18 9.36 -0.09 15.39
N GLU A 19 9.28 -1.41 15.37
CA GLU A 19 8.71 -2.24 14.31
C GLU A 19 7.49 -3.00 14.84
N TRP A 20 6.84 -3.76 13.97
CA TRP A 20 5.70 -4.63 14.33
C TRP A 20 5.98 -5.57 15.50
N PHE A 21 7.25 -5.96 15.72
CA PHE A 21 7.69 -6.87 16.78
C PHE A 21 8.34 -6.17 17.98
N SER A 22 8.66 -4.88 17.91
CA SER A 22 9.39 -4.15 18.96
C SER A 22 8.60 -3.01 19.59
N GLY A 23 7.29 -2.93 19.31
CA GLY A 23 6.39 -1.94 19.91
C GLY A 23 6.24 -0.66 19.10
N GLY A 24 6.55 -0.70 17.81
CA GLY A 24 6.30 0.41 16.90
C GLY A 24 4.82 0.79 16.82
N TYR A 25 4.56 2.03 16.39
CA TYR A 25 3.21 2.57 16.25
C TYR A 25 3.07 3.52 15.06
N CYS A 26 1.83 3.78 14.65
CA CYS A 26 1.45 4.68 13.57
C CYS A 26 0.24 5.50 14.02
N ASN A 27 0.49 6.58 14.75
CA ASN A 27 -0.56 7.43 15.32
C ASN A 27 -0.70 8.77 14.59
N ARG A 28 -0.13 8.88 13.39
CA ARG A 28 -0.36 10.05 12.52
C ARG A 28 -1.82 10.11 12.11
N THR A 29 -2.29 11.33 11.92
CA THR A 29 -3.70 11.63 11.59
C THR A 29 -3.84 12.49 10.33
N ILE A 30 -2.72 12.83 9.70
CA ILE A 30 -2.67 13.58 8.45
C ILE A 30 -1.69 12.91 7.47
N PRO A 31 -1.94 13.01 6.16
CA PRO A 31 -1.00 12.59 5.12
C PRO A 31 0.34 13.31 5.23
N PHE A 32 1.39 12.67 4.72
CA PHE A 32 2.63 13.35 4.42
C PHE A 32 2.47 14.23 3.18
N LYS A 33 3.22 15.33 3.15
CA LYS A 33 3.49 16.10 1.94
C LYS A 33 4.66 15.52 1.19
N GLU A 34 4.78 15.90 -0.08
CA GLU A 34 5.93 15.56 -0.90
C GLU A 34 7.24 15.99 -0.21
N GLY A 35 8.18 15.06 -0.10
CA GLY A 35 9.48 15.26 0.54
C GLY A 35 9.49 15.16 2.08
N GLU A 36 8.37 14.88 2.73
CA GLU A 36 8.35 14.66 4.19
C GLU A 36 8.72 13.23 4.60
N ILE A 37 8.74 12.30 3.65
CA ILE A 37 9.10 10.89 3.87
C ILE A 37 9.85 10.36 2.65
N ASP A 38 10.85 9.52 2.93
CA ASP A 38 11.56 8.71 1.94
C ASP A 38 11.18 7.24 2.11
N MET A 39 11.19 6.50 1.00
CA MET A 39 10.95 5.05 1.01
C MET A 39 12.14 4.34 1.67
N ILE A 40 11.86 3.42 2.59
CA ILE A 40 12.92 2.63 3.22
C ILE A 40 13.55 1.65 2.21
N ASP A 41 14.78 1.22 2.51
CA ASP A 41 15.57 0.36 1.61
C ASP A 41 14.81 -0.89 1.18
N VAL A 42 14.10 -1.55 2.10
CA VAL A 42 13.37 -2.79 1.80
C VAL A 42 12.23 -2.54 0.81
N ASP A 43 11.40 -1.52 1.05
CA ASP A 43 10.29 -1.17 0.16
C ASP A 43 10.78 -0.70 -1.21
N SER A 44 11.89 0.05 -1.23
CA SER A 44 12.54 0.50 -2.46
C SER A 44 13.04 -0.68 -3.30
N ILE A 45 13.69 -1.66 -2.66
CA ILE A 45 14.15 -2.89 -3.31
C ILE A 45 12.95 -3.71 -3.82
N MET A 46 11.91 -3.88 -3.00
CA MET A 46 10.72 -4.65 -3.37
C MET A 46 10.02 -4.03 -4.58
N ARG A 47 9.74 -2.72 -4.54
CA ARG A 47 9.16 -2.01 -5.68
C ARG A 47 10.06 -2.09 -6.91
N GLY A 48 11.38 -1.95 -6.75
CA GLY A 48 12.34 -2.07 -7.85
C GLY A 48 12.23 -3.42 -8.56
N ILE A 49 12.24 -4.52 -7.80
CA ILE A 49 12.08 -5.88 -8.34
C ILE A 49 10.72 -6.03 -9.03
N GLU A 50 9.64 -5.54 -8.42
CA GLU A 50 8.29 -5.60 -8.99
C GLU A 50 8.19 -4.89 -10.34
N VAL A 51 8.78 -3.70 -10.47
CA VAL A 51 8.81 -2.93 -11.71
C VAL A 51 9.70 -3.62 -12.76
N ASP A 52 10.89 -4.09 -12.38
CA ASP A 52 11.81 -4.78 -13.28
C ASP A 52 11.18 -6.07 -13.85
N GLU A 53 10.52 -6.87 -13.02
CA GLU A 53 9.85 -8.09 -13.46
C GLU A 53 8.61 -7.79 -14.30
N PHE A 54 7.88 -6.70 -13.99
CA PHE A 54 6.79 -6.23 -14.85
C PHE A 54 7.30 -5.86 -16.25
N GLU A 55 8.40 -5.12 -16.35
CA GLU A 55 9.00 -4.73 -17.64
C GLU A 55 9.50 -5.94 -18.45
N LYS A 56 10.11 -6.92 -17.78
CA LYS A 56 10.50 -8.20 -18.40
C LYS A 56 9.27 -8.97 -18.91
N ALA A 57 8.19 -9.01 -18.13
CA ALA A 57 6.94 -9.64 -18.53
C ALA A 57 6.35 -8.98 -19.78
N ILE A 58 6.26 -7.65 -19.81
CA ILE A 58 5.78 -6.90 -20.98
C ILE A 58 6.66 -7.14 -22.21
N THR A 59 7.98 -7.15 -22.04
CA THR A 59 8.93 -7.38 -23.15
C THR A 59 8.82 -8.80 -23.71
N SER A 60 8.69 -9.81 -22.84
CA SER A 60 8.60 -11.22 -23.22
C SER A 60 7.27 -11.61 -23.89
N LEU A 61 6.17 -10.91 -23.57
CA LEU A 61 4.87 -11.11 -24.22
C LEU A 61 4.91 -10.77 -25.72
N GLY A 62 5.91 -9.99 -26.17
CA GLY A 62 6.13 -9.65 -27.58
C GLY A 62 4.92 -8.96 -28.23
N SER A 63 4.89 -8.94 -29.56
CA SER A 63 3.79 -8.34 -30.35
C SER A 63 2.48 -9.16 -30.31
N GLU A 64 2.48 -10.31 -29.63
CA GLU A 64 1.30 -11.16 -29.46
C GLU A 64 0.39 -10.55 -28.38
N LYS A 65 -0.33 -9.50 -28.77
CA LYS A 65 -1.28 -8.67 -27.99
C LYS A 65 -2.49 -9.43 -27.39
N ARG A 66 -2.30 -10.62 -26.82
CA ARG A 66 -3.39 -11.39 -26.19
C ARG A 66 -3.63 -11.02 -24.73
N VAL A 67 -2.64 -10.44 -24.03
CA VAL A 67 -2.75 -10.05 -22.63
C VAL A 67 -2.59 -8.54 -22.49
N ASN A 68 -3.63 -7.85 -22.02
CA ASN A 68 -3.57 -6.42 -21.65
C ASN A 68 -3.10 -6.30 -20.20
N LEU A 69 -1.79 -6.41 -19.98
CA LEU A 69 -1.16 -6.28 -18.67
C LEU A 69 -0.79 -4.81 -18.42
N LYS A 70 -1.26 -4.23 -17.31
CA LYS A 70 -0.97 -2.85 -16.89
C LYS A 70 -0.41 -2.82 -15.47
N LEU A 71 0.48 -1.87 -15.21
CA LEU A 71 1.05 -1.63 -13.88
C LEU A 71 0.12 -0.69 -13.11
N LEU A 72 -0.33 -1.12 -11.93
CA LEU A 72 -1.01 -0.31 -10.95
C LEU A 72 -0.01 0.03 -9.84
N ASP A 73 0.77 1.08 -10.04
CA ASP A 73 1.80 1.49 -9.08
C ASP A 73 1.17 2.26 -7.91
N THR A 74 0.99 1.57 -6.78
CA THR A 74 0.37 2.12 -5.56
C THR A 74 1.38 2.50 -4.49
N THR A 75 2.68 2.25 -4.69
CA THR A 75 3.65 2.34 -3.59
C THR A 75 3.81 3.77 -3.09
N PHE A 76 4.09 4.73 -3.99
CA PHE A 76 4.37 6.11 -3.58
C PHE A 76 3.14 6.83 -3.03
N LEU A 77 1.97 6.63 -3.66
CA LEU A 77 0.74 7.25 -3.15
C LEU A 77 0.33 6.68 -1.78
N SER A 78 0.69 5.43 -1.49
CA SER A 78 0.44 4.81 -0.18
C SER A 78 1.47 5.24 0.86
N LEU A 79 2.73 5.46 0.46
CA LEU A 79 3.79 6.02 1.32
C LEU A 79 3.39 7.39 1.91
N LEU A 80 2.59 8.16 1.19
CA LEU A 80 2.14 9.47 1.66
C LEU A 80 0.98 9.39 2.67
N ARG A 81 0.50 8.19 3.01
CA ARG A 81 -0.75 7.99 3.77
C ARG A 81 -0.57 7.27 5.11
N PRO A 82 0.33 7.72 5.99
CA PRO A 82 0.51 7.11 7.32
C PRO A 82 -0.75 7.25 8.19
N ASP A 83 -1.64 8.19 7.85
CA ASP A 83 -2.93 8.44 8.49
C ASP A 83 -3.99 7.35 8.22
N GLY A 84 -3.71 6.45 7.28
CA GLY A 84 -4.66 5.44 6.84
C GLY A 84 -4.70 4.15 7.65
N HIS A 85 -3.81 3.98 8.62
CA HIS A 85 -3.65 2.71 9.32
C HIS A 85 -4.58 2.56 10.53
N PRO A 86 -5.04 1.34 10.87
CA PRO A 86 -5.82 1.09 12.07
C PRO A 86 -5.07 1.41 13.37
N GLY A 87 -3.74 1.33 13.37
CA GLY A 87 -2.93 1.46 14.57
C GLY A 87 -3.42 0.47 15.63
N PRO A 88 -3.83 0.92 16.84
CA PRO A 88 -4.30 0.02 17.88
C PRO A 88 -5.65 -0.64 17.56
N TYR A 89 -6.41 -0.10 16.59
CA TYR A 89 -7.79 -0.51 16.27
C TYR A 89 -7.87 -1.66 15.26
N ARG A 90 -6.85 -2.52 15.20
CA ARG A 90 -6.88 -3.78 14.42
C ARG A 90 -8.05 -4.68 14.82
N GLN A 91 -8.42 -4.65 16.10
CA GLN A 91 -9.57 -5.39 16.64
C GLN A 91 -10.68 -4.43 17.03
N PHE A 92 -11.93 -4.92 17.06
CA PHE A 92 -13.06 -4.12 17.48
C PHE A 92 -12.95 -3.75 18.97
N GLN A 93 -12.92 -2.45 19.26
CA GLN A 93 -12.88 -1.88 20.61
C GLN A 93 -11.78 -2.46 21.53
N PRO A 94 -10.50 -2.30 21.16
CA PRO A 94 -9.36 -2.93 21.85
C PRO A 94 -9.19 -2.45 23.31
N PHE A 95 -9.78 -1.30 23.66
CA PHE A 95 -9.69 -0.66 24.98
C PHE A 95 -11.00 -0.72 25.79
N ALA A 96 -12.02 -1.49 25.36
CA ALA A 96 -13.31 -1.53 26.05
C ALA A 96 -13.23 -2.08 27.49
N LYS A 97 -12.33 -3.05 27.74
CA LYS A 97 -12.15 -3.69 29.05
C LYS A 97 -11.12 -2.97 29.92
N ASP A 98 -10.07 -2.45 29.31
CA ASP A 98 -9.00 -1.72 29.98
C ASP A 98 -8.52 -0.59 29.07
N LYS A 99 -8.65 0.66 29.56
CA LYS A 99 -8.24 1.86 28.83
C LYS A 99 -6.71 1.96 28.66
N ASN A 100 -5.94 1.22 29.46
CA ASN A 100 -4.48 1.20 29.44
C ASN A 100 -3.92 -0.11 28.87
N ALA A 101 -4.76 -0.92 28.20
CA ALA A 101 -4.33 -2.17 27.61
C ALA A 101 -3.16 -1.93 26.63
N LYS A 102 -2.11 -2.74 26.71
CA LYS A 102 -1.08 -2.78 25.68
C LYS A 102 -1.58 -3.63 24.53
N VAL A 103 -1.69 -3.04 23.35
CA VAL A 103 -2.19 -3.71 22.15
C VAL A 103 -1.17 -3.59 21.03
N GLN A 104 -1.21 -4.56 20.12
CA GLN A 104 -0.37 -4.52 18.92
C GLN A 104 -0.93 -3.49 17.94
N ASN A 105 -0.06 -2.59 17.45
CA ASN A 105 -0.43 -1.69 16.37
C ASN A 105 -0.37 -2.41 15.02
N ASP A 106 -1.36 -2.14 14.18
CA ASP A 106 -1.36 -2.51 12.78
C ASP A 106 -1.05 -1.27 11.93
N CYS A 107 0.19 -1.22 11.44
CA CYS A 107 0.70 -0.14 10.60
C CYS A 107 0.98 -0.63 9.17
N LEU A 108 0.45 -1.81 8.81
CA LEU A 108 0.60 -2.44 7.50
C LEU A 108 -0.73 -2.46 6.74
N HIS A 109 -1.82 -2.83 7.42
CA HIS A 109 -3.16 -2.84 6.84
C HIS A 109 -3.81 -1.45 6.91
N TRP A 110 -4.94 -1.29 6.22
CA TRP A 110 -5.59 0.00 6.03
C TRP A 110 -6.99 0.02 6.63
N CYS A 111 -7.38 1.17 7.19
CA CYS A 111 -8.75 1.45 7.56
C CYS A 111 -9.67 1.49 6.33
N LEU A 112 -10.95 1.16 6.55
CA LEU A 112 -12.03 1.33 5.58
C LEU A 112 -13.20 2.11 6.22
N PRO A 113 -13.71 3.17 5.56
CA PRO A 113 -13.16 3.82 4.37
C PRO A 113 -11.77 4.43 4.64
N GLY A 114 -10.95 4.62 3.61
CA GLY A 114 -9.56 5.02 3.78
C GLY A 114 -8.75 5.16 2.48
N PRO A 115 -7.41 5.25 2.56
CA PRO A 115 -6.57 5.50 1.38
C PRO A 115 -6.70 4.48 0.26
N ILE A 116 -7.07 3.23 0.59
CA ILE A 116 -7.21 2.18 -0.43
C ILE A 116 -8.39 2.44 -1.36
N ASP A 117 -9.36 3.27 -0.95
CA ASP A 117 -10.48 3.64 -1.81
C ASP A 117 -9.96 4.36 -3.07
N SER A 118 -8.88 5.15 -2.95
CA SER A 118 -8.21 5.77 -4.09
C SER A 118 -7.57 4.74 -5.04
N TRP A 119 -7.18 3.55 -4.57
CA TRP A 119 -6.72 2.48 -5.47
C TRP A 119 -7.86 1.98 -6.34
N ASN A 120 -9.07 1.85 -5.77
CA ASN A 120 -10.26 1.45 -6.52
C ASN A 120 -10.62 2.51 -7.57
N ASP A 121 -10.50 3.80 -7.23
CA ASP A 121 -10.71 4.89 -8.19
C ASP A 121 -9.74 4.81 -9.37
N ILE A 122 -8.45 4.54 -9.10
CA ILE A 122 -7.43 4.36 -10.14
C ILE A 122 -7.74 3.11 -10.98
N VAL A 123 -8.12 2.00 -10.37
CA VAL A 123 -8.54 0.78 -11.08
C VAL A 123 -9.70 1.09 -12.02
N MET A 124 -10.73 1.80 -11.55
CA MET A 124 -11.87 2.17 -12.36
C MET A 124 -11.46 3.07 -13.52
N GLU A 125 -10.61 4.06 -13.29
CA GLU A 125 -10.08 4.94 -14.33
C GLU A 125 -9.31 4.15 -15.40
N MET A 126 -8.42 3.24 -14.98
CA MET A 126 -7.65 2.38 -15.88
C MET A 126 -8.52 1.42 -16.70
N LEU A 127 -9.68 1.03 -16.20
CA LEU A 127 -10.62 0.14 -16.89
C LEU A 127 -11.57 0.88 -17.83
N VAL A 128 -11.97 2.10 -17.48
CA VAL A 128 -12.95 2.89 -18.25
C VAL A 128 -12.27 3.75 -19.33
N ASN A 129 -11.12 4.36 -19.02
CA ASN A 129 -10.44 5.34 -19.86
C ASN A 129 -9.03 4.92 -20.31
N GLY A 130 -8.51 3.79 -19.81
CA GLY A 130 -7.14 3.32 -20.04
C GLY A 130 -6.91 2.44 -21.26
#